data_AF-A0A7C5CMM8-F1
#
_entry.id   AF-A0A7C5CMM8-F1
#
_cell.length_a   1.000
_cell.length_b   1.000
_cell.length_c   1.000
_cell.angle_alpha   90.00
_cell.angle_beta   90.00
_cell.angle_gamma   90.00
#
_symmetry.space_group_name_H-M   'P 1'
#
loop_
_entity.id
_entity.type
_entity.pdbx_description
1 polymer ?
#
loop_
_entity_poly.entity_id
_entity_poly.type
_entity_poly.pdbx_seq_one_letter_code
_entity_poly.pdbx_strand_id
1 'polypeptide(L)'
;MSKILISGGIERENGHELGEGKYYKGARLLRLDTGTGKVEVILRKDEGGENYPDEHPNLQFTAGCVVEGGIWLPTDTEVGLYSYPDLELKRSFSFPFFHNIHHINVIDGEIFVVSTGLDMVIRFDLETLQPLQFMNAEGKDAWFRFSPKVDYRKIHSTRPHDSHPNFVFKCGDCYWVTRCTQEDAVCLSDVSRRIDISRGRNISVHDGVLYEGLLYFTTVDGIVVVADPESGKIVEDINLLDFEPRRMVKGWCRGLMFDGDVAYIAYSRLRATRNKGKIAWINKFVSRDQGARYASVAAYDLKRRKKLEEWVFGEDLIHAIYTVLPEPSTSR
;
A
#
# COMPACT_ATOMS: atom_id res chain seq x y z
N MET A 1 19.97 5.47 -14.45
CA MET A 1 18.56 5.37 -14.85
C MET A 1 17.97 4.26 -14.04
N SER A 2 16.96 4.56 -13.24
CA SER A 2 16.34 3.59 -12.34
C SER A 2 15.15 2.95 -13.06
N LYS A 3 14.92 1.67 -12.78
CA LYS A 3 13.66 1.01 -13.10
C LYS A 3 12.98 0.74 -11.78
N ILE A 4 11.68 0.97 -11.74
CA ILE A 4 10.87 0.78 -10.55
C ILE A 4 9.70 -0.12 -10.88
N LEU A 5 9.19 -0.81 -9.88
CA LEU A 5 8.03 -1.66 -9.97
C LEU A 5 6.83 -0.98 -9.30
N ILE A 6 5.64 -1.18 -9.85
CA ILE A 6 4.40 -0.64 -9.32
C ILE A 6 3.40 -1.78 -9.16
N SER A 7 2.92 -2.00 -7.93
CA SER A 7 1.88 -3.01 -7.68
C SER A 7 0.51 -2.37 -7.58
N GLY A 8 -0.51 -3.07 -8.09
CA GLY A 8 -1.87 -2.60 -7.97
C GLY A 8 -2.93 -3.45 -8.62
N GLY A 9 -4.06 -2.82 -8.92
CA GLY A 9 -5.26 -3.47 -9.44
C GLY A 9 -6.00 -2.64 -10.49
N ILE A 10 -6.70 -3.35 -11.37
CA ILE A 10 -7.63 -2.79 -12.35
C ILE A 10 -9.05 -2.93 -11.81
N GLU A 11 -9.75 -1.81 -11.67
CA GLU A 11 -11.15 -1.79 -11.25
C GLU A 11 -12.10 -2.45 -12.28
N ARG A 12 -13.19 -3.03 -11.78
CA ARG A 12 -14.38 -3.44 -12.55
C ARG A 12 -15.18 -2.20 -12.90
N GLU A 13 -15.76 -2.17 -14.10
CA GLU A 13 -16.64 -1.07 -14.52
C GLU A 13 -17.80 -0.84 -13.54
N ASN A 14 -18.41 -1.93 -13.05
CA ASN A 14 -19.48 -1.90 -12.07
C ASN A 14 -19.02 -2.25 -10.63
N GLY A 15 -17.71 -2.17 -10.34
CA GLY A 15 -17.16 -2.63 -9.06
C GLY A 15 -17.79 -1.97 -7.83
N HIS A 16 -18.17 -0.69 -7.93
CA HIS A 16 -18.85 0.04 -6.86
C HIS A 16 -20.29 -0.40 -6.62
N GLU A 17 -20.98 -0.86 -7.67
CA GLU A 17 -22.36 -1.37 -7.60
C GLU A 17 -22.39 -2.77 -7.02
N LEU A 18 -21.37 -3.59 -7.32
CA LEU A 18 -21.22 -4.95 -6.79
C LEU A 18 -21.04 -4.97 -5.26
N GLY A 19 -20.48 -3.89 -4.69
CA GLY A 19 -20.31 -3.73 -3.24
C GLY A 19 -18.87 -3.87 -2.78
N GLU A 20 -18.67 -3.77 -1.46
CA GLU A 20 -17.34 -3.83 -0.86
C GLU A 20 -16.66 -5.18 -1.11
N GLY A 21 -15.36 -5.14 -1.42
CA GLY A 21 -14.58 -6.36 -1.70
C GLY A 21 -14.87 -7.00 -3.05
N LYS A 22 -15.39 -6.23 -4.01
CA LYS A 22 -15.64 -6.66 -5.39
C LYS A 22 -15.13 -5.63 -6.41
N TYR A 23 -14.20 -4.78 -6.01
CA TYR A 23 -13.79 -3.63 -6.82
C TYR A 23 -12.90 -4.01 -7.99
N TYR A 24 -11.99 -4.96 -7.81
CA TYR A 24 -10.92 -5.19 -8.78
C TYR A 24 -11.10 -6.49 -9.56
N LYS A 25 -10.87 -6.41 -10.87
CA LYS A 25 -10.93 -7.55 -11.80
C LYS A 25 -9.59 -8.22 -12.05
N GLY A 26 -8.48 -7.56 -11.77
CA GLY A 26 -7.18 -8.11 -12.06
C GLY A 26 -6.06 -7.38 -11.35
N ALA A 27 -5.08 -8.16 -10.87
CA ALA A 27 -3.85 -7.69 -10.26
C ALA A 27 -2.79 -7.38 -11.31
N ARG A 28 -2.02 -6.32 -11.11
CA ARG A 28 -0.98 -5.86 -12.05
C ARG A 28 0.30 -5.51 -11.32
N LEU A 29 1.41 -6.04 -11.81
CA LEU A 29 2.75 -5.54 -11.52
C LEU A 29 3.26 -4.87 -12.78
N LEU A 30 3.53 -3.58 -12.69
CA LEU A 30 4.11 -2.81 -13.77
C LEU A 30 5.61 -2.63 -13.53
N ARG A 31 6.37 -2.53 -14.60
CA ARG A 31 7.74 -2.02 -14.62
C ARG A 31 7.76 -0.68 -15.34
N LEU A 32 8.27 0.35 -14.69
CA LEU A 32 8.50 1.67 -15.28
C LEU A 32 10.00 1.91 -15.42
N ASP A 33 10.43 2.19 -16.65
CA ASP A 33 11.76 2.72 -16.93
C ASP A 33 11.73 4.24 -16.80
N THR A 34 12.36 4.78 -15.75
CA THR A 34 12.25 6.22 -15.44
C THR A 34 13.10 7.10 -16.36
N GLY A 35 13.98 6.51 -17.20
CA GLY A 35 14.76 7.25 -18.18
C GLY A 35 14.02 7.45 -19.50
N THR A 36 13.20 6.48 -19.88
CA THR A 36 12.45 6.49 -21.15
C THR A 36 10.96 6.74 -20.98
N GLY A 37 10.42 6.56 -19.77
CA GLY A 37 8.99 6.58 -19.49
C GLY A 37 8.23 5.34 -19.98
N LYS A 38 8.95 4.30 -20.46
CA LYS A 38 8.31 3.06 -20.91
C LYS A 38 7.72 2.31 -19.73
N VAL A 39 6.44 1.93 -19.84
CA VAL A 39 5.71 1.13 -18.87
C VAL A 39 5.35 -0.22 -19.48
N GLU A 40 5.54 -1.29 -18.72
CA GLU A 40 5.21 -2.66 -19.14
C GLU A 40 4.48 -3.40 -18.00
N VAL A 41 3.42 -4.14 -18.33
CA VAL A 41 2.84 -5.12 -17.40
C VAL A 41 3.72 -6.36 -17.41
N ILE A 42 4.41 -6.64 -16.31
CA ILE A 42 5.34 -7.77 -16.22
C ILE A 42 4.73 -8.97 -15.50
N LEU A 43 3.71 -8.77 -14.67
CA LEU A 43 2.95 -9.85 -14.02
C LEU A 43 1.47 -9.49 -13.92
N ARG A 44 0.60 -10.48 -14.11
CA ARG A 44 -0.85 -10.34 -13.98
C ARG A 44 -1.46 -11.52 -13.23
N LYS A 45 -2.56 -11.26 -12.52
CA LYS A 45 -3.48 -12.28 -12.02
C LYS A 45 -4.91 -11.82 -12.31
N ASP A 46 -5.57 -12.50 -13.24
CA ASP A 46 -6.93 -12.17 -13.71
C ASP A 46 -7.98 -13.18 -13.25
N GLU A 47 -7.56 -14.26 -12.59
CA GLU A 47 -8.42 -15.32 -12.10
C GLU A 47 -8.25 -15.53 -10.59
N GLY A 48 -9.37 -15.71 -9.90
CA GLY A 48 -9.40 -16.20 -8.53
C GLY A 48 -9.29 -17.72 -8.52
N GLY A 49 -8.58 -18.25 -7.53
CA GLY A 49 -8.52 -19.69 -7.26
C GLY A 49 -9.40 -20.10 -6.08
N GLU A 50 -9.12 -21.27 -5.51
CA GLU A 50 -9.81 -21.78 -4.32
C GLU A 50 -9.71 -20.86 -3.09
N ASN A 51 -8.74 -19.95 -3.07
CA ASN A 51 -8.49 -19.02 -1.98
C ASN A 51 -9.25 -17.69 -2.10
N TYR A 52 -10.34 -17.63 -2.88
CA TYR A 52 -11.15 -16.42 -3.06
C TYR A 52 -12.65 -16.75 -2.97
N PRO A 53 -13.54 -15.76 -2.79
CA PRO A 53 -14.96 -15.96 -3.03
C PRO A 53 -15.20 -16.43 -4.46
N ASP A 54 -16.16 -17.34 -4.64
CA ASP A 54 -16.38 -18.01 -5.93
C ASP A 54 -16.93 -17.03 -6.99
N GLU A 55 -17.68 -16.01 -6.57
CA GLU A 55 -18.18 -14.94 -7.44
C GLU A 55 -17.42 -13.65 -7.19
N HIS A 56 -17.03 -12.93 -8.24
CA HIS A 56 -16.39 -11.60 -8.15
C HIS A 56 -15.19 -11.51 -7.19
N PRO A 57 -14.16 -12.36 -7.35
CA PRO A 57 -12.96 -12.27 -6.53
C PRO A 57 -12.33 -10.87 -6.67
N ASN A 58 -11.85 -10.33 -5.55
CA ASN A 58 -11.17 -9.05 -5.52
C ASN A 58 -9.68 -9.24 -5.86
N LEU A 59 -9.32 -9.01 -7.11
CA LEU A 59 -7.99 -9.33 -7.63
C LEU A 59 -7.14 -8.07 -7.77
N GLN A 60 -6.14 -7.94 -6.92
CA GLN A 60 -5.18 -6.84 -6.90
C GLN A 60 -3.86 -7.32 -6.31
N PHE A 61 -2.73 -6.76 -6.74
CA PHE A 61 -1.49 -6.86 -5.97
C PHE A 61 -1.46 -5.67 -5.03
N THR A 62 -1.43 -5.92 -3.72
CA THR A 62 -1.34 -4.85 -2.72
C THR A 62 0.14 -4.54 -2.43
N ALA A 63 0.48 -3.97 -1.28
CA ALA A 63 1.84 -3.51 -1.05
C ALA A 63 2.78 -4.71 -0.81
N GLY A 64 3.72 -4.92 -1.74
CA GLY A 64 4.75 -5.95 -1.65
C GLY A 64 6.05 -5.43 -1.04
N CYS A 65 7.06 -6.30 -0.99
CA CYS A 65 8.44 -5.92 -0.70
C CYS A 65 9.41 -6.68 -1.61
N VAL A 66 10.60 -6.10 -1.79
CA VAL A 66 11.71 -6.72 -2.50
C VAL A 66 12.73 -7.21 -1.48
N VAL A 67 13.17 -8.44 -1.66
CA VAL A 67 14.17 -9.09 -0.82
C VAL A 67 15.23 -9.75 -1.69
N GLU A 68 16.32 -10.20 -1.08
CA GLU A 68 17.23 -11.12 -1.75
C GLU A 68 16.46 -12.38 -2.18
N GLY A 69 16.58 -12.74 -3.45
CA GLY A 69 15.88 -13.91 -4.03
C GLY A 69 14.53 -13.61 -4.68
N GLY A 70 13.98 -12.40 -4.58
CA GLY A 70 12.81 -12.04 -5.39
C GLY A 70 11.89 -10.97 -4.82
N ILE A 71 10.63 -11.04 -5.25
CA ILE A 71 9.58 -10.08 -4.93
C ILE A 71 8.46 -10.81 -4.20
N TRP A 72 8.17 -10.39 -2.96
CA TRP A 72 6.98 -10.82 -2.24
C TRP A 72 5.81 -9.94 -2.65
N LEU A 73 4.78 -10.54 -3.25
CA LEU A 73 3.57 -9.87 -3.70
C LEU A 73 2.34 -10.48 -3.06
N PRO A 74 1.61 -9.71 -2.23
CA PRO A 74 0.34 -10.13 -1.71
C PRO A 74 -0.79 -9.80 -2.68
N THR A 75 -1.80 -10.66 -2.69
CA THR A 75 -3.15 -10.34 -3.14
C THR A 75 -4.06 -10.13 -1.93
N ASP A 76 -5.37 -10.01 -2.12
CA ASP A 76 -6.32 -9.91 -1.01
C ASP A 76 -6.28 -11.09 -0.02
N THR A 77 -5.91 -12.29 -0.48
CA THR A 77 -6.05 -13.54 0.28
C THR A 77 -4.86 -14.49 0.18
N GLU A 78 -3.81 -14.12 -0.56
CA GLU A 78 -2.65 -14.97 -0.82
C GLU A 78 -1.38 -14.12 -0.80
N VAL A 79 -0.25 -14.78 -0.56
CA VAL A 79 1.07 -14.19 -0.68
C VAL A 79 1.91 -15.08 -1.60
N GLY A 80 2.58 -14.48 -2.60
CA GLY A 80 3.51 -15.18 -3.48
C GLY A 80 4.90 -14.57 -3.46
N LEU A 81 5.94 -15.41 -3.47
CA LEU A 81 7.33 -15.04 -3.75
C LEU A 81 7.63 -15.35 -5.21
N TYR A 82 7.95 -14.31 -5.98
CA TYR A 82 8.28 -14.42 -7.40
C TYR A 82 9.79 -14.19 -7.60
N SER A 83 10.42 -15.02 -8.43
CA SER A 83 11.80 -14.77 -8.85
C SER A 83 11.91 -13.51 -9.70
N TYR A 84 13.12 -12.96 -9.84
CA TYR A 84 13.40 -11.87 -10.76
C TYR A 84 14.65 -12.20 -11.59
N PRO A 85 14.67 -11.95 -12.93
CA PRO A 85 13.68 -11.25 -13.75
C PRO A 85 12.53 -12.12 -14.31
N ASP A 86 12.58 -13.45 -14.14
CA ASP A 86 11.67 -14.37 -14.84
C ASP A 86 10.24 -14.38 -14.27
N LEU A 87 10.04 -13.85 -13.05
CA LEU A 87 8.73 -13.77 -12.38
C LEU A 87 8.04 -15.13 -12.20
N GLU A 88 8.85 -16.17 -11.98
CA GLU A 88 8.35 -17.50 -11.65
C GLU A 88 7.90 -17.53 -10.19
N LEU A 89 6.68 -18.02 -9.92
CA LEU A 89 6.20 -18.21 -8.56
C LEU A 89 7.00 -19.33 -7.88
N LYS A 90 7.87 -18.96 -6.93
CA LYS A 90 8.72 -19.90 -6.20
C LYS A 90 8.04 -20.49 -4.97
N ARG A 91 7.29 -19.65 -4.25
CA ARG A 91 6.58 -20.04 -3.03
C ARG A 91 5.28 -19.27 -2.96
N SER A 92 4.25 -19.88 -2.40
CA SER A 92 3.03 -19.18 -2.03
C SER A 92 2.45 -19.75 -0.76
N PHE A 93 1.67 -18.93 -0.06
CA PHE A 93 0.90 -19.37 1.08
C PHE A 93 -0.39 -18.57 1.19
N SER A 94 -1.41 -19.23 1.72
CA SER A 94 -2.73 -18.66 1.97
C SER A 94 -3.32 -19.38 3.16
N PHE A 95 -3.92 -18.63 4.08
CA PHE A 95 -4.52 -19.17 5.29
C PHE A 95 -5.97 -18.68 5.44
N PRO A 96 -6.87 -19.46 6.07
CA PRO A 96 -8.26 -19.06 6.31
C PRO A 96 -8.43 -17.68 6.96
N PHE A 97 -7.43 -17.22 7.71
CA PHE A 97 -7.40 -15.90 8.34
C PHE A 97 -6.80 -14.79 7.47
N PHE A 98 -6.64 -15.01 6.16
CA PHE A 98 -6.28 -13.95 5.22
C PHE A 98 -7.52 -13.32 4.63
N HIS A 99 -7.59 -11.99 4.76
CA HIS A 99 -8.61 -11.18 4.12
C HIS A 99 -8.10 -9.76 3.93
N ASN A 100 -8.30 -9.22 2.72
CA ASN A 100 -7.89 -7.89 2.32
C ASN A 100 -6.47 -7.56 2.82
N ILE A 101 -5.48 -8.39 2.46
CA ILE A 101 -4.08 -8.13 2.83
C ILE A 101 -3.65 -6.82 2.16
N HIS A 102 -3.18 -5.85 2.93
CA HIS A 102 -2.72 -4.58 2.38
C HIS A 102 -1.21 -4.51 2.19
N HIS A 103 -0.44 -5.22 3.01
CA HIS A 103 1.01 -5.17 2.95
C HIS A 103 1.65 -6.48 3.41
N ILE A 104 2.78 -6.81 2.80
CA ILE A 104 3.75 -7.77 3.30
C ILE A 104 5.12 -7.12 3.38
N ASN A 105 5.84 -7.37 4.47
CA ASN A 105 7.23 -7.01 4.61
C ASN A 105 8.06 -8.17 5.15
N VAL A 106 9.35 -8.19 4.82
CA VAL A 106 10.32 -9.10 5.43
C VAL A 106 11.28 -8.27 6.25
N ILE A 107 11.28 -8.51 7.57
CA ILE A 107 12.01 -7.70 8.54
C ILE A 107 12.69 -8.65 9.50
N ASP A 108 13.99 -8.48 9.71
CA ASP A 108 14.80 -9.31 10.63
C ASP A 108 14.70 -10.83 10.39
N GLY A 109 14.53 -11.25 9.12
CA GLY A 109 14.41 -12.66 8.76
C GLY A 109 13.02 -13.26 8.97
N GLU A 110 12.01 -12.42 9.20
CA GLU A 110 10.62 -12.85 9.42
C GLU A 110 9.67 -12.15 8.46
N ILE A 111 8.53 -12.76 8.19
CA ILE A 111 7.50 -12.19 7.33
C ILE A 111 6.42 -11.55 8.20
N PHE A 112 6.02 -10.32 7.86
CA PHE A 112 4.89 -9.63 8.46
C PHE A 112 3.82 -9.41 7.41
N VAL A 113 2.62 -9.94 7.64
CA VAL A 113 1.45 -9.77 6.77
C VAL A 113 0.41 -8.90 7.47
N VAL A 114 0.03 -7.80 6.83
CA VAL A 114 -1.02 -6.90 7.32
C VAL A 114 -2.36 -7.36 6.77
N SER A 115 -3.14 -8.09 7.57
CA SER A 115 -4.51 -8.47 7.21
C SER A 115 -5.48 -7.40 7.66
N THR A 116 -5.69 -6.42 6.79
CA THR A 116 -6.60 -5.29 7.03
C THR A 116 -8.03 -5.74 7.25
N GLY A 117 -8.43 -6.81 6.56
CA GLY A 117 -9.72 -7.45 6.76
C GLY A 117 -10.00 -7.81 8.22
N LEU A 118 -8.97 -8.22 8.95
CA LEU A 118 -9.11 -8.72 10.31
C LEU A 118 -8.48 -7.78 11.35
N ASP A 119 -8.14 -6.54 10.96
CA ASP A 119 -7.59 -5.52 11.85
C ASP A 119 -6.31 -5.98 12.59
N MET A 120 -5.48 -6.80 11.93
CA MET A 120 -4.31 -7.42 12.56
C MET A 120 -3.06 -7.46 11.65
N VAL A 121 -1.91 -7.62 12.29
CA VAL A 121 -0.63 -7.98 11.66
C VAL A 121 -0.25 -9.37 12.14
N ILE A 122 0.19 -10.23 11.22
CA ILE A 122 0.56 -11.61 11.51
C ILE A 122 2.04 -11.77 11.17
N ARG A 123 2.81 -12.24 12.15
CA ARG A 123 4.23 -12.58 11.99
C ARG A 123 4.33 -14.05 11.60
N PHE A 124 5.18 -14.36 10.63
CA PHE A 124 5.45 -15.71 10.15
C PHE A 124 6.94 -15.98 10.10
N ASP A 125 7.26 -17.25 10.26
CA ASP A 125 8.58 -17.78 10.02
C ASP A 125 8.88 -17.79 8.51
N LEU A 126 10.03 -17.24 8.11
CA LEU A 126 10.38 -17.09 6.69
C LEU A 126 10.67 -18.44 6.00
N GLU A 127 11.16 -19.43 6.75
CA GLU A 127 11.53 -20.74 6.20
C GLU A 127 10.33 -21.66 6.07
N THR A 128 9.49 -21.75 7.10
CA THR A 128 8.35 -22.68 7.17
C THR A 128 7.02 -22.07 6.75
N LEU A 129 6.95 -20.73 6.65
CA LEU A 129 5.72 -19.96 6.38
C LEU A 129 4.60 -20.21 7.39
N GLN A 130 4.95 -20.72 8.58
CA GLN A 130 3.97 -20.93 9.65
C GLN A 130 3.77 -19.65 10.45
N PRO A 131 2.53 -19.35 10.90
CA PRO A 131 2.26 -18.19 11.73
C PRO A 131 2.94 -18.35 13.09
N LEU A 132 3.67 -17.31 13.49
CA LEU A 132 4.35 -17.21 14.77
C LEU A 132 3.53 -16.41 15.78
N GLN A 133 2.89 -15.32 15.34
CA GLN A 133 2.18 -14.41 16.23
C GLN A 133 1.07 -13.65 15.50
N PHE A 134 -0.05 -13.45 16.18
CA PHE A 134 -1.17 -12.62 15.74
C PHE A 134 -1.26 -11.37 16.61
N MET A 135 -1.23 -10.18 16.02
CA MET A 135 -1.22 -8.90 16.74
C MET A 135 -2.35 -8.02 16.24
N ASN A 136 -3.34 -7.73 17.09
CA ASN A 136 -4.38 -6.77 16.74
C ASN A 136 -3.82 -5.35 16.72
N ALA A 137 -4.16 -4.56 15.71
CA ALA A 137 -3.63 -3.21 15.56
C ALA A 137 -4.21 -2.19 16.57
N GLU A 138 -5.24 -2.55 17.35
CA GLU A 138 -5.73 -1.77 18.49
C GLU A 138 -5.21 -2.29 19.84
N GLY A 139 -4.29 -3.26 19.85
CA GLY A 139 -3.77 -3.85 21.10
C GLY A 139 -4.77 -4.73 21.85
N LYS A 140 -5.86 -5.12 21.20
CA LYS A 140 -6.88 -6.06 21.71
C LYS A 140 -6.43 -7.51 21.48
N ASP A 141 -7.22 -8.46 21.98
CA ASP A 141 -7.08 -9.86 21.55
C ASP A 141 -7.19 -9.94 20.01
N ALA A 142 -6.33 -10.75 19.37
CA ALA A 142 -6.30 -10.89 17.91
C ALA A 142 -7.67 -11.29 17.34
N TRP A 143 -8.44 -12.07 18.08
CA TRP A 143 -9.72 -12.62 17.68
C TRP A 143 -10.90 -11.92 18.39
N PHE A 144 -10.71 -10.74 18.96
CA PHE A 144 -11.78 -10.08 19.73
C PHE A 144 -13.08 -9.84 18.92
N ARG A 145 -12.96 -9.67 17.59
CA ARG A 145 -14.09 -9.51 16.65
C ARG A 145 -14.32 -10.70 15.71
N PHE A 146 -13.34 -11.60 15.64
CA PHE A 146 -13.25 -12.59 14.58
C PHE A 146 -13.05 -13.97 15.17
N SER A 147 -13.21 -15.01 14.35
CA SER A 147 -13.06 -16.39 14.80
C SER A 147 -12.00 -17.09 13.96
N PRO A 148 -11.01 -17.76 14.58
CA PRO A 148 -10.01 -18.53 13.84
C PRO A 148 -10.61 -19.74 13.10
N LYS A 149 -11.90 -20.05 13.33
CA LYS A 149 -12.63 -21.16 12.68
C LYS A 149 -13.29 -20.77 11.36
N VAL A 150 -13.25 -19.50 10.97
CA VAL A 150 -13.89 -19.00 9.75
C VAL A 150 -12.84 -18.87 8.65
N ASP A 151 -13.18 -19.31 7.44
CA ASP A 151 -12.38 -19.01 6.24
C ASP A 151 -12.80 -17.65 5.68
N TYR A 152 -12.08 -16.62 6.09
CA TYR A 152 -12.30 -15.25 5.66
C TYR A 152 -11.89 -15.03 4.20
N ARG A 153 -11.08 -15.90 3.61
CA ARG A 153 -10.73 -15.78 2.18
C ARG A 153 -11.96 -15.93 1.28
N LYS A 154 -13.03 -16.55 1.78
CA LYS A 154 -14.31 -16.75 1.10
C LYS A 154 -15.32 -15.62 1.34
N ILE A 155 -14.95 -14.59 2.10
CA ILE A 155 -15.81 -13.47 2.45
C ILE A 155 -15.38 -12.23 1.65
N HIS A 156 -16.36 -11.49 1.11
CA HIS A 156 -16.08 -10.28 0.34
C HIS A 156 -15.62 -9.11 1.22
N SER A 157 -16.29 -8.89 2.35
CA SER A 157 -16.01 -7.75 3.21
C SER A 157 -16.24 -8.10 4.66
N THR A 158 -15.32 -7.61 5.50
CA THR A 158 -15.39 -7.63 6.98
C THR A 158 -15.63 -6.24 7.55
N ARG A 159 -15.93 -5.26 6.71
CA ARG A 159 -16.17 -3.87 7.13
C ARG A 159 -17.45 -3.72 7.95
N PRO A 160 -17.56 -2.66 8.77
CA PRO A 160 -16.53 -1.63 9.02
C PRO A 160 -15.32 -2.17 9.78
N HIS A 161 -14.14 -1.63 9.48
CA HIS A 161 -12.89 -1.99 10.16
C HIS A 161 -12.74 -1.21 11.47
N ASP A 162 -12.11 -1.81 12.48
CA ASP A 162 -11.82 -1.12 13.74
C ASP A 162 -10.59 -0.22 13.57
N SER A 163 -9.54 -0.72 12.91
CA SER A 163 -8.29 0.03 12.70
C SER A 163 -7.89 0.21 11.25
N HIS A 164 -8.19 -0.77 10.39
CA HIS A 164 -7.78 -0.79 9.00
C HIS A 164 -6.26 -0.57 8.88
N PRO A 165 -5.43 -1.51 9.37
CA PRO A 165 -3.98 -1.39 9.27
C PRO A 165 -3.58 -1.43 7.79
N ASN A 166 -2.61 -0.61 7.40
CA ASN A 166 -2.19 -0.47 6.00
C ASN A 166 -0.78 -1.00 5.77
N PHE A 167 0.20 -0.53 6.55
CA PHE A 167 1.60 -0.74 6.25
C PHE A 167 2.39 -1.06 7.52
N VAL A 168 3.26 -2.06 7.47
CA VAL A 168 4.09 -2.51 8.59
C VAL A 168 5.55 -2.16 8.31
N PHE A 169 6.22 -1.60 9.30
CA PHE A 169 7.61 -1.17 9.20
C PHE A 169 8.33 -1.33 10.54
N LYS A 170 9.66 -1.25 10.51
CA LYS A 170 10.51 -1.27 11.70
C LYS A 170 11.01 0.14 12.02
N CYS A 171 10.99 0.48 13.29
CA CYS A 171 11.58 1.71 13.82
C CYS A 171 12.24 1.40 15.18
N GLY A 172 13.56 1.56 15.25
CA GLY A 172 14.37 1.01 16.34
C GLY A 172 14.18 -0.51 16.44
N ASP A 173 14.01 -1.02 17.65
CA ASP A 173 13.76 -2.44 17.93
C ASP A 173 12.27 -2.82 17.89
N CYS A 174 11.42 -1.94 17.38
CA CYS A 174 9.98 -2.08 17.43
C CYS A 174 9.37 -2.21 16.03
N TYR A 175 8.36 -3.06 15.92
CA TYR A 175 7.50 -3.14 14.74
C TYR A 175 6.32 -2.19 14.91
N TRP A 176 6.00 -1.46 13.84
CA TRP A 176 4.96 -0.45 13.80
C TRP A 176 4.02 -0.73 12.65
N VAL A 177 2.78 -0.26 12.79
CA VAL A 177 1.78 -0.34 11.72
C VAL A 177 1.05 1.00 11.56
N THR A 178 0.83 1.42 10.33
CA THR A 178 -0.06 2.56 10.03
C THR A 178 -1.52 2.13 10.08
N ARG A 179 -2.39 2.95 10.66
CA ARG A 179 -3.83 2.69 10.76
C ARG A 179 -4.62 3.72 9.97
N CYS A 180 -5.40 3.26 9.00
CA CYS A 180 -6.18 4.13 8.12
C CYS A 180 -7.36 4.81 8.82
N THR A 181 -7.94 4.14 9.83
CA THR A 181 -9.12 4.63 10.56
C THR A 181 -8.75 5.66 11.62
N GLN A 182 -7.67 5.42 12.38
CA GLN A 182 -7.14 6.30 13.43
C GLN A 182 -6.19 7.36 12.90
N GLU A 183 -5.69 7.16 11.67
CA GLU A 183 -4.89 8.12 10.90
C GLU A 183 -3.53 8.40 11.54
N ASP A 184 -2.92 7.33 12.07
CA ASP A 184 -1.69 7.34 12.83
C ASP A 184 -0.81 6.11 12.51
N ALA A 185 0.32 6.00 13.19
CA ALA A 185 1.07 4.75 13.30
C ALA A 185 1.24 4.36 14.77
N VAL A 186 1.19 3.07 15.06
CA VAL A 186 1.35 2.53 16.43
C VAL A 186 2.36 1.40 16.50
N CYS A 187 3.02 1.29 17.64
CA CYS A 187 3.89 0.15 17.92
C CYS A 187 3.05 -1.10 18.22
N LEU A 188 3.32 -2.21 17.53
CA LEU A 188 2.56 -3.46 17.68
C LEU A 188 2.72 -4.12 19.05
N SER A 189 3.82 -3.83 19.76
CA SER A 189 4.05 -4.34 21.13
C SER A 189 3.40 -3.48 22.22
N ASP A 190 3.10 -2.22 21.91
CA ASP A 190 2.45 -1.27 22.81
C ASP A 190 1.78 -0.16 21.98
N VAL A 191 0.48 -0.32 21.73
CA VAL A 191 -0.29 0.60 20.88
C VAL A 191 -0.52 1.97 21.51
N SER A 192 -0.18 2.17 22.79
CA SER A 192 -0.19 3.50 23.40
C SER A 192 0.95 4.37 22.85
N ARG A 193 2.02 3.76 22.33
CA ARG A 193 3.07 4.43 21.58
C ARG A 193 2.56 4.70 20.16
N ARG A 194 2.22 5.96 19.91
CA ARG A 194 1.57 6.43 18.70
C ARG A 194 2.32 7.61 18.09
N ILE A 195 2.39 7.63 16.75
CA ILE A 195 2.75 8.80 15.94
C ILE A 195 1.44 9.34 15.35
N ASP A 196 0.97 10.48 15.85
CA ASP A 196 -0.25 11.12 15.34
C ASP A 196 0.01 11.86 14.01
N ILE A 197 -0.08 11.12 12.90
CA ILE A 197 0.29 11.60 11.56
C ILE A 197 -0.70 12.67 11.08
N SER A 198 -1.99 12.46 11.31
CA SER A 198 -3.02 13.38 10.84
C SER A 198 -3.09 14.67 11.67
N ARG A 199 -2.68 14.64 12.95
CA ARG A 199 -2.81 15.76 13.91
C ARG A 199 -4.26 16.27 13.98
N GLY A 200 -5.21 15.33 13.99
CA GLY A 200 -6.64 15.61 14.04
C GLY A 200 -7.28 16.00 12.70
N ARG A 201 -6.53 16.00 11.59
CA ARG A 201 -7.12 16.09 10.25
C ARG A 201 -7.82 14.77 9.94
N ASN A 202 -9.05 14.80 9.40
CA ASN A 202 -9.74 13.59 8.94
C ASN A 202 -9.18 13.16 7.57
N ILE A 203 -8.01 12.53 7.55
CA ILE A 203 -7.29 12.11 6.35
C ILE A 203 -6.66 10.73 6.50
N SER A 204 -6.87 9.86 5.50
CA SER A 204 -6.27 8.54 5.50
C SER A 204 -4.75 8.60 5.30
N VAL A 205 -4.04 7.81 6.11
CA VAL A 205 -2.61 7.51 5.98
C VAL A 205 -2.45 6.16 5.30
N HIS A 206 -1.41 5.99 4.48
CA HIS A 206 -1.12 4.71 3.81
C HIS A 206 0.21 4.09 4.26
N ASP A 207 1.34 4.65 3.84
CA ASP A 207 2.67 4.06 3.96
C ASP A 207 3.40 4.46 5.24
N GLY A 208 4.52 3.79 5.56
CA GLY A 208 5.49 4.22 6.56
C GLY A 208 6.91 3.77 6.17
N VAL A 209 7.77 4.72 5.79
CA VAL A 209 9.12 4.45 5.26
C VAL A 209 10.18 5.14 6.11
N LEU A 210 11.14 4.38 6.64
CA LEU A 210 12.33 4.93 7.29
C LEU A 210 13.39 5.22 6.22
N TYR A 211 13.79 6.48 6.10
CA TYR A 211 14.77 6.93 5.11
C TYR A 211 15.66 8.03 5.68
N GLU A 212 16.99 7.93 5.49
CA GLU A 212 17.97 8.90 6.04
C GLU A 212 17.74 9.27 7.53
N GLY A 213 17.28 8.32 8.35
CA GLY A 213 17.04 8.52 9.79
C GLY A 213 15.71 9.18 10.16
N LEU A 214 14.81 9.43 9.20
CA LEU A 214 13.48 9.99 9.45
C LEU A 214 12.38 9.06 8.91
N LEU A 215 11.20 9.15 9.53
CA LEU A 215 10.01 8.42 9.06
C LEU A 215 9.20 9.30 8.12
N TYR A 216 8.81 8.74 6.98
CA TYR A 216 8.00 9.39 5.97
C TYR A 216 6.69 8.63 5.78
N PHE A 217 5.59 9.37 5.83
CA PHE A 217 4.24 8.85 5.64
C PHE A 217 3.56 9.61 4.52
N THR A 218 2.77 8.91 3.70
CA THR A 218 1.88 9.56 2.74
C THR A 218 0.48 9.71 3.35
N THR A 219 -0.09 10.89 3.20
CA THR A 219 -1.54 11.10 3.38
C THR A 219 -2.19 11.21 2.01
N VAL A 220 -3.41 10.69 1.89
CA VAL A 220 -4.07 10.53 0.57
C VAL A 220 -4.38 11.86 -0.14
N ASP A 221 -4.23 13.00 0.55
CA ASP A 221 -4.36 14.36 0.03
C ASP A 221 -3.08 14.94 -0.61
N GLY A 222 -2.01 14.15 -0.71
CA GLY A 222 -0.78 14.59 -1.38
C GLY A 222 0.21 15.30 -0.47
N ILE A 223 0.17 15.00 0.84
CA ILE A 223 1.18 15.47 1.80
C ILE A 223 2.07 14.28 2.19
N VAL A 224 3.38 14.53 2.20
CA VAL A 224 4.35 13.66 2.86
C VAL A 224 4.60 14.22 4.24
N VAL A 225 4.23 13.46 5.27
CA VAL A 225 4.44 13.83 6.67
C VAL A 225 5.74 13.19 7.14
N VAL A 226 6.64 14.01 7.68
CA VAL A 226 7.95 13.58 8.17
C VAL A 226 7.95 13.58 9.68
N ALA A 227 8.38 12.49 10.30
CA ALA A 227 8.47 12.35 11.75
C ALA A 227 9.86 11.92 12.20
N ASP A 228 10.23 12.39 13.37
CA ASP A 228 11.40 11.92 14.09
C ASP A 228 11.11 10.53 14.70
N PRO A 229 11.90 9.49 14.39
CA PRO A 229 11.63 8.12 14.82
C PRO A 229 11.75 7.92 16.33
N GLU A 230 12.60 8.70 17.01
CA GLU A 230 12.85 8.54 18.45
C GLU A 230 11.74 9.15 19.29
N SER A 231 11.36 10.39 18.99
CA SER A 231 10.33 11.13 19.73
C SER A 231 8.91 10.91 19.23
N GLY A 232 8.76 10.37 18.01
CA GLY A 232 7.46 10.22 17.33
C GLY A 232 6.82 11.56 16.93
N LYS A 233 7.54 12.67 17.03
CA LYS A 233 7.03 14.00 16.70
C LYS A 233 7.11 14.26 15.20
N ILE A 234 6.06 14.85 14.66
CA ILE A 234 6.07 15.37 13.28
C ILE A 234 7.02 16.56 13.21
N VAL A 235 7.99 16.49 12.30
CA VAL A 235 9.01 17.54 12.10
C VAL A 235 8.75 18.38 10.85
N GLU A 236 8.08 17.83 9.83
CA GLU A 236 7.78 18.56 8.60
C GLU A 236 6.51 18.02 7.91
N ASP A 237 5.79 18.92 7.23
CA ASP A 237 4.79 18.57 6.22
C ASP A 237 5.28 19.06 4.86
N ILE A 238 5.35 18.13 3.91
CA ILE A 238 5.72 18.43 2.54
C ILE A 238 4.48 18.27 1.66
N ASN A 239 3.85 19.38 1.31
CA ASN A 239 2.70 19.37 0.42
C ASN A 239 3.15 19.30 -1.04
N LEU A 240 2.95 18.14 -1.67
CA LEU A 240 3.42 17.87 -3.04
C LEU A 240 2.70 18.73 -4.08
N LEU A 241 1.49 19.24 -3.77
CA LEU A 241 0.76 20.16 -4.64
C LEU A 241 1.49 21.49 -4.82
N ASP A 242 2.37 21.86 -3.89
CA ASP A 242 3.17 23.09 -3.98
C ASP A 242 4.30 22.98 -4.99
N PHE A 243 4.60 21.75 -5.44
CA PHE A 243 5.62 21.48 -6.46
C PHE A 243 5.04 21.46 -7.87
N GLU A 244 3.72 21.56 -8.00
CA GLU A 244 3.02 21.51 -9.28
C GLU A 244 2.91 22.91 -9.89
N PRO A 245 3.13 23.06 -11.23
CA PRO A 245 2.90 24.33 -11.92
C PRO A 245 1.46 24.84 -11.77
N ARG A 246 0.51 23.92 -11.59
CA ARG A 246 -0.88 24.20 -11.22
C ARG A 246 -1.26 23.29 -10.06
N ARG A 247 -1.77 23.87 -8.98
CA ARG A 247 -2.30 23.10 -7.83
C ARG A 247 -3.50 22.26 -8.27
N MET A 248 -3.23 21.02 -8.66
CA MET A 248 -4.22 20.06 -9.16
C MET A 248 -4.03 18.71 -8.47
N VAL A 249 -5.15 18.12 -8.05
CA VAL A 249 -5.16 16.77 -7.46
C VAL A 249 -4.87 15.73 -8.54
N LYS A 250 -3.90 14.85 -8.29
CA LYS A 250 -3.49 13.77 -9.20
C LYS A 250 -4.22 12.46 -8.96
N GLY A 251 -4.72 12.26 -7.75
CA GLY A 251 -5.15 10.95 -7.30
C GLY A 251 -5.08 10.83 -5.80
N TRP A 252 -5.35 9.63 -5.30
CA TRP A 252 -5.04 9.28 -3.92
C TRP A 252 -3.53 9.03 -3.81
N CYS A 253 -2.83 9.93 -3.12
CA CYS A 253 -1.40 9.80 -2.85
C CYS A 253 -1.13 8.58 -1.95
N ARG A 254 -0.27 7.67 -2.41
CA ARG A 254 0.13 6.43 -1.70
C ARG A 254 1.25 5.75 -2.48
N GLY A 255 2.01 4.87 -1.83
CA GLY A 255 3.18 4.24 -2.42
C GLY A 255 4.32 5.24 -2.47
N LEU A 256 5.28 5.09 -1.55
CA LEU A 256 6.45 5.94 -1.41
C LEU A 256 7.70 5.07 -1.47
N MET A 257 8.63 5.45 -2.33
CA MET A 257 9.95 4.82 -2.44
C MET A 257 11.01 5.90 -2.59
N PHE A 258 12.17 5.70 -1.97
CA PHE A 258 13.34 6.53 -2.18
C PHE A 258 14.40 5.77 -2.99
N ASP A 259 15.05 6.46 -3.94
CA ASP A 259 16.24 6.00 -4.65
C ASP A 259 17.24 7.15 -4.74
N GLY A 260 18.27 7.11 -3.89
CA GLY A 260 19.09 8.30 -3.61
C GLY A 260 18.22 9.49 -3.20
N ASP A 261 18.55 10.69 -3.66
CA ASP A 261 17.81 11.91 -3.34
C ASP A 261 16.41 12.03 -4.01
N VAL A 262 15.96 11.00 -4.73
CA VAL A 262 14.67 11.03 -5.45
C VAL A 262 13.62 10.23 -4.69
N ALA A 263 12.51 10.88 -4.37
CA ALA A 263 11.30 10.24 -3.87
C ALA A 263 10.34 9.96 -5.04
N TYR A 264 10.01 8.69 -5.24
CA TYR A 264 8.97 8.24 -6.15
C TYR A 264 7.66 8.06 -5.38
N ILE A 265 6.63 8.76 -5.82
CA ILE A 265 5.32 8.78 -5.15
C ILE A 265 4.25 8.42 -6.16
N ALA A 266 3.43 7.44 -5.82
CA ALA A 266 2.31 7.01 -6.65
C ALA A 266 1.00 7.73 -6.31
N TYR A 267 0.14 7.76 -7.32
CA TYR A 267 -1.20 8.31 -7.24
C TYR A 267 -2.17 7.31 -7.86
N SER A 268 -3.08 6.78 -7.04
CA SER A 268 -4.21 5.99 -7.56
C SER A 268 -5.25 6.92 -8.18
N ARG A 269 -5.92 6.48 -9.25
CA ARG A 269 -7.05 7.19 -9.85
C ARG A 269 -8.06 7.61 -8.77
N LEU A 270 -8.56 8.86 -8.84
CA LEU A 270 -9.65 9.27 -7.96
C LEU A 270 -10.92 8.52 -8.36
N ARG A 271 -11.59 7.97 -7.35
CA ARG A 271 -12.85 7.25 -7.49
C ARG A 271 -13.90 7.86 -6.59
N ALA A 272 -15.17 7.67 -6.93
CA ALA A 272 -16.28 8.04 -6.06
C ALA A 272 -16.14 7.28 -4.72
N THR A 273 -15.93 8.00 -3.62
CA THR A 273 -15.95 7.42 -2.28
C THR A 273 -17.22 7.83 -1.54
N ARG A 274 -17.78 6.92 -0.74
CA ARG A 274 -18.97 7.20 0.09
C ARG A 274 -18.65 8.15 1.25
N ASN A 275 -17.37 8.32 1.61
CA ASN A 275 -16.95 9.19 2.71
C ASN A 275 -16.81 10.64 2.24
N LYS A 276 -17.92 11.38 2.22
CA LYS A 276 -17.99 12.79 1.78
C LYS A 276 -17.03 13.72 2.52
N GLY A 277 -16.72 13.44 3.80
CA GLY A 277 -15.75 14.21 4.59
C GLY A 277 -14.34 14.15 4.00
N LYS A 278 -13.91 12.96 3.55
CA LYS A 278 -12.60 12.74 2.90
C LYS A 278 -12.50 13.28 1.47
N ILE A 279 -13.60 13.75 0.87
CA ILE A 279 -13.64 14.42 -0.44
C ILE A 279 -13.68 15.95 -0.30
N ALA A 280 -13.97 16.49 0.89
CA ALA A 280 -14.15 17.94 1.07
C ALA A 280 -12.91 18.76 0.63
N TRP A 281 -11.70 18.21 0.76
CA TRP A 281 -10.47 18.85 0.26
C TRP A 281 -10.36 18.81 -1.27
N ILE A 282 -10.78 17.71 -1.91
CA ILE A 282 -10.74 17.50 -3.36
C ILE A 282 -11.56 18.61 -4.06
N ASN A 283 -12.76 18.91 -3.55
CA ASN A 283 -13.65 19.94 -4.11
C ASN A 283 -13.01 21.34 -4.21
N LYS A 284 -11.94 21.63 -3.45
CA LYS A 284 -11.24 22.92 -3.50
C LYS A 284 -10.23 23.02 -4.66
N PHE A 285 -9.82 21.89 -5.24
CA PHE A 285 -8.69 21.80 -6.18
C PHE A 285 -9.00 21.03 -7.48
N VAL A 286 -10.21 20.50 -7.65
CA VAL A 286 -10.65 19.91 -8.93
C VAL A 286 -10.98 21.02 -9.92
N SER A 287 -10.03 21.36 -10.78
CA SER A 287 -10.39 21.77 -12.14
C SER A 287 -10.92 20.53 -12.87
N ARG A 288 -11.94 20.69 -13.72
CA ARG A 288 -12.63 19.61 -14.45
C ARG A 288 -11.74 18.82 -15.44
N ASP A 289 -10.42 18.98 -15.37
CA ASP A 289 -9.49 18.58 -16.43
C ASP A 289 -8.55 17.45 -15.97
N GLN A 290 -8.62 16.34 -16.71
CA GLN A 290 -7.79 15.12 -16.84
C GLN A 290 -6.93 14.56 -15.68
N GLY A 291 -6.33 15.37 -14.81
CA GLY A 291 -5.24 14.96 -13.89
C GLY A 291 -5.58 13.89 -12.85
N ALA A 292 -6.85 13.71 -12.50
CA ALA A 292 -7.30 12.70 -11.53
C ALA A 292 -7.93 11.44 -12.17
N ARG A 293 -7.97 11.37 -13.51
CA ARG A 293 -8.61 10.27 -14.24
C ARG A 293 -7.74 9.03 -14.37
N TYR A 294 -6.43 9.18 -14.21
CA TYR A 294 -5.46 8.13 -14.45
C TYR A 294 -4.57 7.94 -13.22
N ALA A 295 -4.09 6.72 -13.04
CA ALA A 295 -3.04 6.48 -12.06
C ALA A 295 -1.70 7.00 -12.59
N SER A 296 -0.80 7.40 -11.70
CA SER A 296 0.51 7.90 -12.09
C SER A 296 1.57 7.64 -11.02
N VAL A 297 2.84 7.80 -11.40
CA VAL A 297 3.97 7.96 -10.48
C VAL A 297 4.66 9.27 -10.80
N ALA A 298 5.05 10.03 -9.79
CA ALA A 298 5.89 11.21 -9.96
C ALA A 298 7.18 11.07 -9.15
N ALA A 299 8.26 11.60 -9.72
CA ALA A 299 9.55 11.73 -9.07
C ALA A 299 9.70 13.13 -8.49
N TYR A 300 10.15 13.22 -7.24
CA TYR A 300 10.33 14.46 -6.51
C TYR A 300 11.73 14.52 -5.90
N ASP A 301 12.33 15.70 -5.96
CA ASP A 301 13.43 16.07 -5.08
C ASP A 301 12.83 16.83 -3.90
N LEU A 302 12.62 16.13 -2.78
CA LEU A 302 11.96 16.70 -1.61
C LEU A 302 12.83 17.77 -0.93
N LYS A 303 14.16 17.62 -0.98
CA LYS A 303 15.13 18.59 -0.42
C LYS A 303 15.09 19.91 -1.20
N ARG A 304 15.05 19.85 -2.54
CA ARG A 304 14.93 21.03 -3.42
C ARG A 304 13.49 21.46 -3.65
N ARG A 305 12.50 20.76 -3.06
CA ARG A 305 11.06 21.06 -3.18
C ARG A 305 10.61 21.18 -4.63
N LYS A 306 10.97 20.20 -5.45
CA LYS A 306 10.76 20.24 -6.90
C LYS A 306 10.25 18.90 -7.42
N LYS A 307 9.21 18.94 -8.27
CA LYS A 307 8.87 17.81 -9.12
C LYS A 307 9.89 17.67 -10.24
N LEU A 308 10.43 16.48 -10.39
CA LEU A 308 11.40 16.14 -11.42
C LEU A 308 10.70 15.65 -12.69
N GLU A 309 9.78 14.71 -12.55
CA GLU A 309 9.06 14.10 -13.67
C GLU A 309 7.75 13.43 -13.20
N GLU A 310 6.84 13.15 -14.12
CA GLU A 310 5.61 12.40 -13.88
C GLU A 310 5.27 11.47 -15.04
N TRP A 311 4.96 10.21 -14.71
CA TRP A 311 4.53 9.19 -15.65
C TRP A 311 3.08 8.82 -15.38
N VAL A 312 2.20 9.24 -16.29
CA VAL A 312 0.77 8.93 -16.26
C VAL A 312 0.51 7.61 -16.99
N PHE A 313 -0.24 6.72 -16.37
CA PHE A 313 -0.52 5.39 -16.91
C PHE A 313 -1.81 5.38 -17.75
N GLY A 314 -1.81 4.58 -18.81
CA GLY A 314 -3.02 4.36 -19.62
C GLY A 314 -4.15 3.68 -18.83
N GLU A 315 -5.40 3.92 -19.25
CA GLU A 315 -6.60 3.44 -18.55
C GLU A 315 -6.63 1.92 -18.35
N ASP A 316 -6.10 1.17 -19.30
CA ASP A 316 -6.12 -0.30 -19.25
C ASP A 316 -4.97 -0.92 -18.44
N LEU A 317 -4.04 -0.11 -17.93
CA LEU A 317 -2.85 -0.62 -17.22
C LEU A 317 -3.11 -0.85 -15.74
N ILE A 318 -3.55 0.17 -15.01
CA ILE A 318 -3.74 0.11 -13.56
C ILE A 318 -4.62 1.28 -13.08
N HIS A 319 -5.45 1.03 -12.07
CA HIS A 319 -6.36 2.03 -11.51
C HIS A 319 -6.01 2.40 -10.07
N ALA A 320 -5.75 1.39 -9.24
CA ALA A 320 -5.24 1.58 -7.89
C ALA A 320 -3.83 1.07 -7.77
N ILE A 321 -2.96 1.85 -7.15
CA ILE A 321 -1.57 1.53 -6.85
C ILE A 321 -1.46 1.35 -5.34
N TYR A 322 -0.75 0.32 -4.87
CA TYR A 322 -0.53 0.10 -3.44
C TYR A 322 0.91 0.34 -3.01
N THR A 323 1.88 0.07 -3.88
CA THR A 323 3.28 0.40 -3.58
C THR A 323 4.09 0.71 -4.83
N VAL A 324 5.21 1.39 -4.61
CA VAL A 324 6.31 1.58 -5.54
C VAL A 324 7.51 0.86 -4.94
N LEU A 325 8.18 0.01 -5.72
CA LEU A 325 9.28 -0.82 -5.28
C LEU A 325 10.51 -0.61 -6.17
N PRO A 326 11.73 -0.77 -5.62
CA PRO A 326 12.91 -0.81 -6.46
C PRO A 326 12.84 -2.03 -7.38
N GLU A 327 13.38 -1.94 -8.59
CA GLU A 327 13.62 -3.15 -9.39
C GLU A 327 14.73 -3.98 -8.70
N PRO A 328 14.53 -5.29 -8.44
CA PRO A 328 15.58 -6.11 -7.88
C PRO A 328 16.83 -6.10 -8.77
N SER A 329 18.01 -5.97 -8.17
CA SER A 329 19.26 -6.09 -8.90
C SER A 329 19.38 -7.50 -9.48
N THR A 330 19.59 -7.61 -10.79
CA THR A 330 19.97 -8.90 -11.40
C THR A 330 21.43 -9.18 -11.04
N SER A 331 21.68 -9.96 -10.00
CA SER A 331 23.00 -10.57 -9.81
C SER A 331 23.28 -11.45 -11.03
N ARG A 332 24.26 -11.06 -11.85
CA ARG A 332 24.77 -11.90 -12.95
C ARG A 332 25.76 -12.91 -12.42
#